data_AF-H5TGL8-F1
#
_entry.id   AF-H5TGL8-F1
#
_cell.length_a   1.000
_cell.length_b   1.000
_cell.length_c   1.000
_cell.angle_alpha   90.00
_cell.angle_beta   90.00
_cell.angle_gamma   90.00
#
_symmetry.space_group_name_H-M   'P 1'
#
loop_
_entity.id
_entity.type
_entity.pdbx_description
1 polymer ?
#
loop_
_entity_poly.entity_id
_entity_poly.type
_entity_poly.pdbx_seq_one_letter_code
_entity_poly.pdbx_strand_id
1 'polypeptide(L)'
;MERLAVTVVVAVGVFVGALSAQGSASAEPVQAPDPGVPFSSVVYGTGCTYWLTGLVNSRGTVTFWEGRKGYTPQLIGSAEPSGGQATVRWIPRRTGDRYLYTKQNGARSTLTLARVHQGYGSGGMCIAL
;
A
#
# COMPACT_ATOMS: atom_id res chain seq x y z
N MET A 1 37.96 45.50 57.15
CA MET A 1 38.91 44.58 56.50
C MET A 1 38.13 43.71 55.54
N GLU A 2 38.27 44.05 54.27
CA GLU A 2 37.62 43.43 53.11
C GLU A 2 38.11 41.98 52.93
N ARG A 3 37.23 41.06 52.52
CA ARG A 3 37.63 39.83 51.84
C ARG A 3 36.66 39.48 50.71
N LEU A 4 37.29 39.20 49.58
CA LEU A 4 36.75 39.08 48.23
C LEU A 4 35.80 37.90 48.02
N ALA A 5 35.00 38.08 46.97
CA ALA A 5 34.05 37.17 46.38
C ALA A 5 34.62 35.79 45.97
N VAL A 6 33.76 34.77 46.02
CA VAL A 6 33.82 33.62 45.13
C VAL A 6 32.39 33.34 44.65
N THR A 7 32.15 33.69 43.38
CA THR A 7 30.91 33.45 42.65
C THR A 7 30.87 31.99 42.21
N VAL A 8 29.97 31.19 42.76
CA VAL A 8 29.67 29.85 42.23
C VAL A 8 28.44 29.96 41.34
N VAL A 9 28.65 30.00 40.03
CA VAL A 9 27.57 29.91 39.04
C VAL A 9 27.14 28.45 38.96
N VAL A 10 26.09 28.08 39.70
CA VAL A 10 25.42 26.79 39.54
C VAL A 10 24.50 26.90 38.32
N ALA A 11 24.95 26.39 37.18
CA ALA A 11 24.12 26.26 35.99
C ALA A 11 23.06 25.18 36.23
N VAL A 12 21.88 25.58 36.72
CA VAL A 12 20.69 24.72 36.74
C VAL A 12 20.11 24.72 35.33
N GLY A 13 20.57 23.76 34.51
CA GLY A 13 19.97 23.48 33.21
C GLY A 13 18.57 22.92 33.40
N VAL A 14 17.54 23.74 33.21
CA VAL A 14 16.16 23.31 33.13
C VAL A 14 15.99 22.55 31.81
N PHE A 15 16.05 21.23 31.86
CA PHE A 15 15.64 20.37 30.75
C PHE A 15 14.13 20.51 30.57
N VAL A 16 13.72 21.33 29.59
CA VAL A 16 12.34 21.34 29.10
C VAL A 16 12.10 19.99 28.44
N GLY A 17 11.41 19.10 29.14
CA GLY A 17 10.98 17.81 28.64
C GLY A 17 9.96 17.98 27.52
N ALA A 18 10.43 18.19 26.30
CA ALA A 18 9.65 17.96 25.09
C ALA A 18 9.50 16.45 24.93
N LEU A 19 8.51 15.86 25.63
CA LEU A 19 7.97 14.56 25.26
C LEU A 19 7.27 14.75 23.91
N SER A 20 8.05 14.48 22.85
CA SER A 20 7.59 14.37 21.49
C SER A 20 6.36 13.44 21.45
N ALA A 21 5.27 13.98 20.93
CA ALA A 21 4.15 13.16 20.46
C ALA A 21 4.75 12.08 19.55
N GLN A 22 4.72 10.84 20.02
CA GLN A 22 5.05 9.68 19.20
C GLN A 22 3.99 9.63 18.11
N GLY A 23 4.31 10.21 16.95
CA GLY A 23 3.48 10.10 15.77
C GLY A 23 3.24 8.61 15.54
N SER A 24 1.98 8.21 15.50
CA SER A 24 1.60 6.87 15.10
C SER A 24 2.23 6.62 13.74
N ALA A 25 3.26 5.77 13.69
CA ALA A 25 3.77 5.24 12.44
C ALA A 25 2.64 4.43 11.80
N SER A 26 1.82 5.11 11.00
CA SER A 26 0.86 4.48 10.08
C SER A 26 1.71 3.70 9.10
N ALA A 27 1.75 2.38 9.32
CA ALA A 27 2.44 1.50 8.43
C ALA A 27 1.53 1.32 7.20
N GLU A 28 1.89 2.06 6.16
CA GLU A 28 1.13 2.37 4.96
C GLU A 28 1.59 1.44 3.81
N PRO A 29 0.71 1.01 2.89
CA PRO A 29 1.16 0.37 1.66
C PRO A 29 2.21 1.22 0.94
N VAL A 30 3.37 0.63 0.68
CA VAL A 30 4.55 1.36 0.16
C VAL A 30 4.35 1.72 -1.31
N GLN A 31 3.63 0.87 -2.05
CA GLN A 31 3.32 1.05 -3.46
C GLN A 31 1.94 0.52 -3.78
N ALA A 32 1.37 1.05 -4.86
CA ALA A 32 0.12 0.53 -5.40
C ALA A 32 0.34 -0.92 -5.88
N PRO A 33 -0.66 -1.81 -5.78
CA PRO A 33 -0.50 -3.20 -6.16
C PRO A 33 -0.09 -3.30 -7.64
N ASP A 34 0.97 -4.05 -7.89
CA ASP A 34 1.45 -4.42 -9.23
C ASP A 34 0.75 -5.71 -9.65
N PRO A 35 -0.14 -5.67 -10.65
CA PRO A 35 -0.78 -6.86 -11.22
C PRO A 35 0.15 -7.75 -12.04
N GLY A 36 1.42 -7.36 -12.22
CA GLY A 36 2.42 -8.07 -13.02
C GLY A 36 2.04 -8.09 -14.49
N VAL A 37 2.77 -7.36 -15.33
CA VAL A 37 2.66 -7.54 -16.79
C VAL A 37 4.02 -7.36 -17.47
N PRO A 38 4.43 -8.29 -18.35
CA PRO A 38 5.65 -8.15 -19.13
C PRO A 38 5.41 -7.15 -20.27
N PHE A 39 6.29 -6.16 -20.36
CA PHE A 39 6.59 -5.34 -21.54
C PHE A 39 5.43 -4.76 -22.38
N SER A 40 5.22 -3.45 -22.19
CA SER A 40 4.67 -2.46 -23.14
C SER A 40 3.18 -2.13 -23.20
N SER A 41 2.27 -2.80 -22.47
CA SER A 41 0.88 -2.30 -22.33
C SER A 41 0.17 -2.87 -21.09
N VAL A 42 -0.26 -2.02 -20.15
CA VAL A 42 -1.07 -2.40 -18.96
C VAL A 42 -2.52 -2.68 -19.34
N VAL A 43 -2.72 -3.71 -20.17
CA VAL A 43 -4.03 -4.15 -20.67
C VAL A 43 -4.33 -5.53 -20.08
N TYR A 44 -5.45 -5.65 -19.37
CA TYR A 44 -5.91 -6.89 -18.73
C TYR A 44 -7.14 -7.41 -19.45
N GLY A 45 -7.35 -8.71 -19.50
CA GLY A 45 -8.53 -9.34 -20.11
C GLY A 45 -9.49 -9.87 -19.05
N THR A 46 -10.80 -9.75 -19.31
CA THR A 46 -11.81 -10.41 -18.47
C THR A 46 -11.62 -11.93 -18.48
N GLY A 47 -11.75 -12.59 -17.33
CA GLY A 47 -11.59 -14.04 -17.20
C GLY A 47 -10.14 -14.52 -17.20
N CYS A 48 -9.17 -13.64 -17.48
CA CYS A 48 -7.75 -13.93 -17.31
C CYS A 48 -7.37 -13.91 -15.84
N THR A 49 -6.35 -14.69 -15.48
CA THR A 49 -5.80 -14.73 -14.12
C THR A 49 -4.53 -13.89 -14.02
N TYR A 50 -4.49 -12.98 -13.04
CA TYR A 50 -3.34 -12.13 -12.73
C TYR A 50 -2.97 -12.25 -11.26
N TRP A 51 -1.72 -11.94 -10.93
CA TRP A 51 -1.24 -11.88 -9.55
C TRP A 51 -1.05 -10.43 -9.15
N LEU A 52 -1.81 -9.96 -8.17
CA LEU A 52 -1.61 -8.64 -7.58
C LEU A 52 -0.62 -8.74 -6.44
N THR A 53 0.49 -8.01 -6.52
CA THR A 53 1.48 -7.92 -5.45
C THR A 53 1.50 -6.52 -4.87
N GLY A 54 1.26 -6.40 -3.57
CA GLY A 54 1.39 -5.14 -2.83
C GLY A 54 2.64 -5.16 -1.96
N LEU A 55 3.47 -4.11 -2.07
CA LEU A 55 4.61 -3.91 -1.16
C LEU A 55 4.12 -3.30 0.17
N VAL A 56 4.56 -3.88 1.28
CA VAL A 56 4.19 -3.43 2.62
C VAL A 56 5.38 -3.43 3.57
N ASN A 57 5.39 -2.44 4.48
CA ASN A 57 6.42 -2.29 5.51
C ASN A 57 5.91 -2.67 6.92
N SER A 58 4.64 -3.13 7.02
CA SER A 58 4.01 -3.55 8.27
C SER A 58 3.71 -5.03 8.33
N ARG A 59 3.54 -5.51 9.55
CA ARG A 59 2.81 -6.76 9.83
C ARG A 59 1.30 -6.53 9.78
N GLY A 60 0.57 -7.62 9.59
CA GLY A 60 -0.89 -7.66 9.56
C GLY A 60 -1.46 -7.89 8.17
N THR A 61 -2.68 -8.42 8.13
CA THR A 61 -3.37 -8.80 6.90
C THR A 61 -3.48 -7.63 5.92
N VAL A 62 -3.06 -7.87 4.67
CA VAL A 62 -3.25 -6.94 3.55
C VAL A 62 -4.50 -7.35 2.80
N THR A 63 -5.41 -6.40 2.55
CA THR A 63 -6.61 -6.62 1.72
C THR A 63 -6.46 -5.93 0.38
N PHE A 64 -6.91 -6.58 -0.69
CA PHE A 64 -6.82 -6.10 -2.07
C PHE A 64 -8.22 -5.81 -2.59
N TRP A 65 -8.37 -4.67 -3.27
CA TRP A 65 -9.67 -4.15 -3.67
C TRP A 65 -9.68 -3.72 -5.13
N GLU A 66 -10.81 -3.95 -5.79
CA GLU A 66 -11.12 -3.46 -7.12
C GLU A 66 -12.21 -2.39 -7.03
N GLY A 67 -11.92 -1.17 -7.46
CA GLY A 67 -12.87 -0.07 -7.56
C GLY A 67 -13.25 0.27 -8.99
N ARG A 68 -14.43 0.88 -9.15
CA ARG A 68 -14.86 1.58 -10.36
C ARG A 68 -15.48 2.92 -9.95
N LYS A 69 -15.19 3.99 -10.69
CA LYS A 69 -15.74 5.32 -10.40
C LYS A 69 -17.27 5.27 -10.29
N GLY A 70 -17.81 5.75 -9.17
CA GLY A 70 -19.25 5.78 -8.91
C GLY A 70 -19.86 4.47 -8.38
N TYR A 71 -19.05 3.45 -8.08
CA TYR A 71 -19.52 2.17 -7.55
C TYR A 71 -18.78 1.77 -6.28
N THR A 72 -19.43 0.99 -5.43
CA THR A 72 -18.82 0.40 -4.24
C THR A 72 -17.65 -0.52 -4.63
N PRO A 73 -16.44 -0.33 -4.07
CA PRO A 73 -15.31 -1.22 -4.31
C PRO A 73 -15.59 -2.66 -3.86
N GLN A 74 -15.04 -3.62 -4.59
CA GLN A 74 -15.16 -5.04 -4.31
C GLN A 74 -13.86 -5.58 -3.73
N LEU A 75 -13.98 -6.41 -2.69
CA LEU A 75 -12.84 -7.14 -2.15
C LEU A 75 -12.42 -8.23 -3.15
N ILE A 76 -11.14 -8.23 -3.52
CA ILE A 76 -10.52 -9.26 -4.36
C ILE A 76 -10.08 -10.43 -3.48
N GLY A 77 -9.41 -10.13 -2.37
CA GLY A 77 -8.89 -11.10 -1.42
C GLY A 77 -7.98 -10.48 -0.38
N SER A 78 -7.37 -11.33 0.43
CA SER A 78 -6.44 -10.92 1.49
C SER A 78 -5.27 -11.89 1.60
N ALA A 79 -4.12 -11.39 2.04
CA ALA A 79 -2.93 -12.20 2.29
C ALA A 79 -2.13 -11.64 3.46
N GLU A 80 -1.51 -12.54 4.24
CA GLU A 80 -0.48 -12.15 5.19
C GLU A 80 0.81 -11.83 4.43
N PRO A 81 1.49 -10.73 4.76
CA PRO A 81 2.71 -10.36 4.07
C PRO A 81 3.88 -11.27 4.45
N SER A 82 4.68 -11.65 3.45
CA SER A 82 5.92 -12.41 3.59
C SER A 82 7.02 -11.71 2.80
N GLY A 83 8.19 -11.51 3.41
CA GLY A 83 9.31 -10.82 2.76
C GLY A 83 9.00 -9.38 2.33
N GLY A 84 8.11 -8.68 3.03
CA GLY A 84 7.68 -7.31 2.70
C GLY A 84 6.65 -7.21 1.57
N GLN A 85 6.04 -8.33 1.18
CA GLN A 85 5.08 -8.37 0.07
C GLN A 85 3.87 -9.22 0.43
N ALA A 86 2.71 -8.84 -0.08
CA ALA A 86 1.50 -9.66 -0.05
C ALA A 86 1.02 -9.88 -1.49
N THR A 87 0.55 -11.08 -1.79
CA THR A 87 0.13 -11.44 -3.16
C THR A 87 -1.23 -12.13 -3.16
N VAL A 88 -2.12 -11.73 -4.07
CA VAL A 88 -3.42 -12.37 -4.27
C VAL A 88 -3.70 -12.59 -5.76
N ARG A 89 -4.60 -13.53 -6.05
CA ARG A 89 -5.08 -13.77 -7.41
C ARG A 89 -6.23 -12.82 -7.75
N TRP A 90 -6.14 -12.15 -8.90
CA TRP A 90 -7.20 -11.30 -9.45
C TRP A 90 -7.66 -11.83 -10.81
N ILE A 91 -8.99 -11.93 -10.96
CA ILE A 91 -9.64 -12.32 -12.21
C ILE A 91 -10.66 -11.22 -12.54
N PRO A 92 -10.35 -10.30 -13.47
CA PRO A 92 -11.26 -9.24 -13.86
C PRO A 92 -12.53 -9.84 -14.45
N ARG A 93 -13.70 -9.39 -13.99
CA ARG A 93 -14.99 -9.95 -14.46
C ARG A 93 -15.70 -9.08 -15.48
N ARG A 94 -15.30 -7.81 -15.60
CA ARG A 94 -15.98 -6.81 -16.41
C ARG A 94 -14.97 -5.88 -17.04
N THR A 95 -15.23 -5.51 -18.29
CA THR A 95 -14.43 -4.54 -19.04
C THR A 95 -14.52 -3.13 -18.44
N GLY A 96 -13.64 -2.25 -18.90
CA GLY A 96 -13.51 -0.85 -18.50
C GLY A 96 -12.41 -0.61 -17.46
N ASP A 97 -12.27 0.65 -17.09
CA ASP A 97 -11.27 1.10 -16.11
C ASP A 97 -11.56 0.54 -14.71
N ARG A 98 -10.53 -0.08 -14.12
CA ARG A 98 -10.51 -0.57 -12.74
C ARG A 98 -9.44 0.12 -11.94
N TYR A 99 -9.76 0.42 -10.69
CA TYR A 99 -8.83 1.04 -9.76
C TYR A 99 -8.47 0.01 -8.69
N LEU A 100 -7.25 -0.52 -8.78
CA LEU A 100 -6.73 -1.50 -7.85
C LEU A 100 -6.01 -0.79 -6.70
N TYR A 101 -6.24 -1.24 -5.47
CA TYR A 101 -5.53 -0.73 -4.31
C TYR A 101 -5.48 -1.76 -3.19
N THR A 102 -4.56 -1.54 -2.25
CA THR A 102 -4.47 -2.33 -1.03
C THR A 102 -4.88 -1.51 0.18
N LYS A 103 -5.32 -2.21 1.24
CA LYS A 103 -5.48 -1.65 2.58
C LYS A 103 -4.78 -2.53 3.60
N GLN A 104 -4.07 -1.90 4.52
CA GLN A 104 -3.43 -2.55 5.65
C GLN A 104 -3.51 -1.62 6.86
N ASN A 105 -3.90 -2.12 8.03
CA ASN A 105 -3.95 -1.34 9.28
C ASN A 105 -4.73 -0.01 9.18
N GLY A 106 -5.79 0.02 8.36
CA GLY A 106 -6.60 1.22 8.11
C GLY A 106 -6.04 2.18 7.06
N ALA A 107 -4.77 2.06 6.71
CA ALA A 107 -4.12 2.80 5.63
C ALA A 107 -4.47 2.22 4.25
N ARG A 108 -4.45 3.07 3.22
CA ARG A 108 -4.79 2.70 1.83
C ARG A 108 -3.66 3.11 0.90
N SER A 109 -3.29 2.23 -0.04
CA SER A 109 -2.34 2.57 -1.10
C SER A 109 -2.90 3.62 -2.06
N THR A 110 -2.00 4.18 -2.88
CA THR A 110 -2.39 4.84 -4.13
C THR A 110 -3.17 3.89 -5.04
N LEU A 111 -4.03 4.44 -5.88
CA LEU A 111 -4.80 3.67 -6.87
C LEU A 111 -3.92 3.34 -8.10
N THR A 112 -3.90 2.07 -8.50
CA THR A 112 -3.39 1.64 -9.81
C THR A 112 -4.55 1.59 -10.80
N LEU A 113 -4.43 2.29 -11.94
CA LEU A 113 -5.37 2.13 -13.05
C LEU A 113 -5.04 0.84 -13.81
N ALA A 114 -6.02 -0.05 -13.89
CA ALA A 114 -5.98 -1.25 -14.69
C ALA A 114 -7.06 -1.19 -15.77
N ARG A 115 -6.65 -1.12 -17.04
CA ARG A 115 -7.58 -1.09 -18.17
C ARG A 115 -7.98 -2.51 -18.54
N VAL A 116 -9.24 -2.86 -18.30
CA VAL A 116 -9.75 -4.21 -18.57
C VAL A 116 -10.50 -4.24 -19.89
N HIS A 117 -10.04 -5.08 -20.80
CA HIS A 117 -10.56 -5.35 -22.12
C HIS A 117 -11.25 -6.71 -22.15
N GLN A 118 -11.86 -7.05 -23.29
CA GLN A 118 -12.46 -8.36 -23.43
C GLN A 118 -11.32 -9.39 -23.44
N GLY A 119 -11.36 -10.30 -22.50
CA GLY A 119 -10.41 -11.42 -22.45
C GLY A 119 -10.91 -12.57 -23.32
N TYR A 120 -9.97 -13.18 -24.02
CA TYR A 120 -10.14 -14.39 -24.81
C TYR A 120 -9.06 -15.40 -24.41
N GLY A 121 -9.46 -16.60 -24.03
CA GLY A 121 -8.50 -17.63 -23.64
C GLY A 121 -9.11 -19.02 -23.52
N SER A 122 -8.38 -20.01 -24.05
CA SER A 122 -8.55 -21.44 -23.81
C SER A 122 -7.15 -22.04 -23.64
N GLY A 123 -6.99 -23.02 -22.74
CA GLY A 123 -5.75 -23.82 -22.68
C GLY A 123 -4.46 -23.11 -22.26
N GLY A 124 -4.50 -22.12 -21.35
CA GLY A 124 -3.30 -21.63 -20.65
C GLY A 124 -2.73 -20.28 -21.12
N MET A 125 -3.25 -19.69 -22.20
CA MET A 125 -2.93 -18.32 -22.60
C MET A 125 -4.19 -17.46 -22.61
N CYS A 126 -4.08 -16.23 -22.09
CA CYS A 126 -5.19 -15.28 -22.07
C CYS A 126 -4.77 -13.97 -22.73
N ILE A 127 -5.53 -13.56 -23.75
CA ILE A 127 -5.27 -12.37 -24.56
C ILE A 127 -6.37 -11.36 -24.28
N ALA A 128 -5.99 -10.09 -24.18
CA ALA A 128 -6.90 -8.97 -24.00
C ALA A 128 -7.00 -8.17 -25.31
N LEU A 129 -8.23 -7.90 -25.77
CA LEU A 129 -8.54 -7.14 -27.00
C LEU A 129 -9.52 -6.00 -26.70
#